data_AF-A0A453D3D4-F1
#
_entry.id   AF-A0A453D3D4-F1
#
_cell.length_a   1.000
_cell.length_b   1.000
_cell.length_c   1.000
_cell.angle_alpha   90.00
_cell.angle_beta   90.00
_cell.angle_gamma   90.00
#
_symmetry.space_group_name_H-M   'P 1'
#
loop_
_entity.id
_entity.type
_entity.pdbx_description
1 polymer ?
#
loop_
_entity_poly.entity_id
_entity_poly.type
_entity_poly.pdbx_seq_one_letter_code
_entity_poly.pdbx_strand_id
1 'polypeptide(L)'
;MNPEEVEAAKKAAQDKLEKEAQGESTLVTKGDMRSLLQDLMAMGIMGSKAPVGTPELKLELTPNELKLDGSKNYLSWSRRAKLILRTKGVEHCVQETFIEPADRTSVDWRVWNTTNSVVAAWLMNSISPSISRMIEAIASAPTIWKTLSNMYSGAGNVMMMVEVQSKVGELKQGEKTVQE
;
A
#
# COMPACT_ATOMS: atom_id res chain seq x y z
N MET A 1 -22.19 -9.39 80.09
CA MET A 1 -22.74 -8.83 78.83
C MET A 1 -24.05 -9.52 78.55
N ASN A 2 -25.09 -8.75 78.29
CA ASN A 2 -26.43 -9.23 78.03
C ASN A 2 -26.49 -9.82 76.59
N PRO A 3 -27.27 -10.88 76.30
CA PRO A 3 -27.35 -11.45 74.95
C PRO A 3 -27.76 -10.42 73.88
N GLU A 4 -28.57 -9.44 74.27
CA GLU A 4 -29.05 -8.34 73.44
C GLU A 4 -27.92 -7.37 73.01
N GLU A 5 -26.91 -7.17 73.86
CA GLU A 5 -25.76 -6.31 73.56
C GLU A 5 -24.79 -6.98 72.56
N VAL A 6 -24.70 -8.32 72.59
CA VAL A 6 -23.86 -9.10 71.68
C VAL A 6 -24.49 -9.16 70.28
N GLU A 7 -25.81 -9.28 70.19
CA GLU A 7 -26.57 -9.24 68.94
C GLU A 7 -26.47 -7.85 68.27
N ALA A 8 -26.64 -6.78 69.06
CA ALA A 8 -26.50 -5.41 68.58
C ALA A 8 -25.08 -5.09 68.09
N ALA A 9 -24.05 -5.59 68.80
CA ALA A 9 -22.66 -5.43 68.39
C ALA A 9 -22.35 -6.21 67.09
N LYS A 10 -22.92 -7.41 66.90
CA LYS A 10 -22.79 -8.17 65.65
C LYS A 10 -23.46 -7.45 64.48
N LYS A 11 -24.67 -6.92 64.68
CA LYS A 11 -25.39 -6.20 63.63
C LYS A 11 -24.69 -4.90 63.25
N ALA A 12 -24.18 -4.15 64.23
CA ALA A 12 -23.37 -2.96 63.99
C ALA A 12 -22.04 -3.26 63.28
N ALA A 13 -21.40 -4.40 63.60
CA ALA A 13 -20.18 -4.84 62.90
C ALA A 13 -20.47 -5.24 61.44
N GLN A 14 -21.63 -5.86 61.17
CA GLN A 14 -22.04 -6.28 59.84
C GLN A 14 -22.44 -5.09 58.95
N ASP A 15 -23.16 -4.11 59.51
CA ASP A 15 -23.46 -2.84 58.81
C ASP A 15 -22.18 -2.02 58.52
N LYS A 16 -21.14 -2.14 59.37
CA LYS A 16 -19.84 -1.50 59.15
C LYS A 16 -19.05 -2.18 58.03
N LEU A 17 -19.07 -3.51 57.99
CA LEU A 17 -18.45 -4.33 56.94
C LEU A 17 -19.14 -4.13 55.57
N GLU A 18 -20.46 -3.99 55.54
CA GLU A 18 -21.19 -3.68 54.29
C GLU A 18 -20.93 -2.25 53.80
N LYS A 19 -20.77 -1.28 54.71
CA LYS A 19 -20.38 0.10 54.36
C LYS A 19 -18.92 0.22 53.91
N GLU A 20 -18.00 -0.55 54.47
CA GLU A 20 -16.60 -0.61 54.02
C GLU A 20 -16.47 -1.36 52.67
N ALA A 21 -17.27 -2.40 52.42
CA ALA A 21 -17.31 -3.10 51.13
C ALA A 21 -17.89 -2.24 49.99
N GLN A 22 -18.68 -1.22 50.30
CA GLN A 22 -19.16 -0.22 49.33
C GLN A 22 -18.22 1.00 49.18
N GLY A 23 -17.17 1.09 50.00
CA GLY A 23 -16.25 2.24 50.04
C GLY A 23 -15.03 2.15 49.12
N GLU A 24 -14.60 0.97 48.69
CA GLU A 24 -13.47 0.81 47.77
C GLU A 24 -13.71 -0.28 46.73
N SER A 25 -14.67 -0.01 45.84
CA SER A 25 -14.52 -0.43 44.45
C SER A 25 -14.71 0.81 43.60
N THR A 26 -13.67 1.64 43.53
CA THR A 26 -13.50 2.56 42.41
C THR A 26 -13.29 1.70 41.18
N LEU A 27 -14.40 1.25 40.59
CA LEU A 27 -14.46 0.80 39.22
C LEU A 27 -13.86 1.92 38.38
N VAL A 28 -12.59 1.80 38.05
CA VAL A 28 -11.89 2.77 37.22
C VAL A 28 -12.67 2.84 35.91
N THR A 29 -13.39 3.94 35.72
CA THR A 29 -14.18 4.09 34.51
C THR A 29 -13.23 4.33 33.34
N LYS A 30 -13.67 4.06 32.11
CA LYS A 30 -12.85 4.38 30.91
C LYS A 30 -12.44 5.86 30.86
N GLY A 31 -13.22 6.74 31.49
CA GLY A 31 -12.89 8.16 31.63
C GLY A 31 -11.72 8.41 32.58
N ASP A 32 -11.73 7.73 33.73
CA ASP A 32 -10.67 7.87 34.74
C ASP A 32 -9.32 7.34 34.22
N MET A 33 -9.35 6.18 33.55
CA MET A 33 -8.20 5.63 32.82
C MET A 33 -7.65 6.60 31.77
N ARG A 34 -8.53 7.34 31.07
CA ARG A 34 -8.13 8.31 30.05
C ARG A 34 -7.46 9.54 30.66
N SER A 35 -7.96 10.02 31.81
CA SER A 35 -7.35 11.17 32.50
C SER A 35 -5.97 10.82 33.07
N LEU A 36 -5.82 9.63 33.68
CA LEU A 36 -4.54 9.13 34.17
C LEU A 36 -3.51 8.97 33.06
N LEU A 37 -3.92 8.48 31.88
CA LEU A 37 -3.05 8.39 30.71
C LEU A 37 -2.61 9.79 30.22
N GLN A 38 -3.49 10.80 30.26
CA GLN A 38 -3.14 12.17 29.87
C GLN A 38 -2.18 12.83 30.85
N ASP A 39 -2.37 12.61 32.16
CA ASP A 39 -1.47 13.14 33.19
C ASP A 39 -0.09 12.49 33.14
N LEU A 40 -0.01 11.18 32.87
CA LEU A 40 1.26 10.47 32.64
C LEU A 40 2.00 10.98 31.39
N MET A 41 1.27 11.38 30.34
CA MET A 41 1.85 12.01 29.15
C MET A 41 2.34 13.43 29.43
N ALA A 42 1.60 14.22 30.23
CA ALA A 42 1.99 15.59 30.61
C ALA A 42 3.20 15.63 31.56
N MET A 43 3.36 14.59 32.39
CA MET A 43 4.49 14.47 33.32
C MET A 43 5.80 13.95 32.68
N GLY A 44 5.81 13.58 31.39
CA GLY A 44 7.03 13.20 30.68
C GLY A 44 7.70 11.90 31.17
N ILE A 45 6.98 11.08 31.94
CA ILE A 45 7.49 9.83 32.54
C ILE A 45 7.42 8.66 31.52
N MET A 46 6.59 8.77 30.48
CA MET A 46 6.71 7.95 29.28
C MET A 46 7.62 8.66 28.29
N GLY A 47 8.86 8.20 28.17
CA GLY A 47 9.74 8.62 27.09
C GLY A 47 9.03 8.46 25.75
N SER A 48 9.17 9.45 24.87
CA SER A 48 8.59 9.53 23.54
C SER A 48 8.96 8.34 22.66
N LYS A 49 8.33 7.19 22.90
CA LYS A 49 8.07 6.17 21.89
C LYS A 49 6.56 6.01 21.87
N ALA A 50 5.93 6.95 21.16
CA ALA A 50 4.73 6.57 20.44
C ALA A 50 5.02 5.22 19.74
N PRO A 51 4.14 4.22 19.83
CA PRO A 51 4.13 3.22 18.78
C PRO A 51 3.68 3.97 17.54
N VAL A 52 4.62 4.61 16.84
CA VAL A 52 4.51 4.87 15.41
C VAL A 52 4.68 3.51 14.75
N GLY A 53 3.73 2.62 15.02
CA GLY A 53 3.15 1.85 13.95
C GLY A 53 2.24 2.83 13.23
N THR A 54 2.82 3.77 12.48
CA THR A 54 2.21 4.06 11.19
C THR A 54 1.93 2.68 10.59
N PRO A 55 0.71 2.38 10.12
CA PRO A 55 0.59 1.37 9.10
C PRO A 55 1.40 1.92 7.95
N GLU A 56 2.70 1.65 7.96
CA GLU A 56 3.55 1.81 6.80
C GLU A 56 2.96 0.75 5.87
N LEU A 57 1.98 1.19 5.07
CA LEU A 57 1.45 0.44 3.96
C LEU A 57 2.63 0.32 3.01
N LYS A 58 3.49 -0.65 3.31
CA LYS A 58 4.64 -0.98 2.51
C LYS A 58 4.06 -1.30 1.15
N LEU A 59 4.37 -0.46 0.18
CA LEU A 59 3.87 -0.59 -1.18
C LEU A 59 4.48 -1.87 -1.76
N GLU A 60 3.80 -2.99 -1.59
CA GLU A 60 4.22 -4.28 -2.13
C GLU A 60 3.44 -4.54 -3.42
N LEU A 61 4.16 -4.45 -4.53
CA LEU A 61 3.65 -4.76 -5.86
C LEU A 61 3.81 -6.26 -6.11
N THR A 62 2.73 -6.92 -6.51
CA THR A 62 2.78 -8.32 -6.92
C THR A 62 3.66 -8.45 -8.18
N PRO A 63 4.46 -9.52 -8.33
CA PRO A 63 5.21 -9.74 -9.56
C PRO A 63 4.32 -9.74 -10.81
N ASN A 64 4.86 -9.30 -11.94
CA ASN A 64 4.23 -9.56 -13.23
C ASN A 64 4.73 -10.92 -13.74
N GLU A 65 3.81 -11.88 -13.81
CA GLU A 65 4.09 -13.24 -14.32
C GLU A 65 4.54 -13.24 -15.79
N LEU A 66 4.23 -12.17 -16.53
CA LEU A 66 4.72 -11.98 -17.89
C LEU A 66 5.89 -10.98 -17.86
N LYS A 67 7.08 -11.41 -18.28
CA LYS A 67 8.22 -10.51 -18.48
C LYS A 67 8.17 -9.90 -19.88
N LEU A 68 8.35 -8.58 -20.00
CA LEU A 68 8.51 -7.94 -21.31
C LEU A 68 9.75 -8.51 -22.00
N ASP A 69 9.60 -9.01 -23.23
CA ASP A 69 10.71 -9.56 -24.03
C ASP A 69 10.86 -8.90 -25.40
N GLY A 70 9.90 -8.07 -25.80
CA GLY A 70 9.92 -7.31 -27.04
C GLY A 70 8.52 -6.87 -27.46
N SER A 71 8.39 -6.43 -28.71
CA SER A 71 7.13 -5.86 -29.21
C SER A 71 5.98 -6.88 -29.27
N LYS A 72 6.29 -8.18 -29.43
CA LYS A 72 5.28 -9.25 -29.54
C LYS A 72 4.42 -9.39 -28.28
N ASN A 73 4.99 -9.14 -27.11
CA ASN A 73 4.29 -9.32 -25.83
C ASN A 73 4.02 -8.01 -25.08
N TYR A 74 4.46 -6.86 -25.60
CA TYR A 74 4.30 -5.55 -24.97
C TYR A 74 2.85 -5.22 -24.61
N LEU A 75 1.88 -5.48 -25.49
CA LEU A 75 0.48 -5.15 -25.23
C LEU A 75 -0.06 -5.92 -24.01
N SER A 76 0.23 -7.21 -23.93
CA SER A 76 -0.17 -8.06 -22.80
C SER A 76 0.56 -7.67 -21.53
N TRP A 77 1.87 -7.41 -21.62
CA TRP A 77 2.69 -6.98 -20.49
C TRP A 77 2.21 -5.65 -19.91
N SER A 78 2.03 -4.64 -20.76
CA SER A 78 1.65 -3.29 -20.33
C SER A 78 0.25 -3.25 -19.70
N ARG A 79 -0.70 -4.04 -20.21
CA ARG A 79 -2.03 -4.19 -19.60
C ARG A 79 -1.95 -4.79 -18.19
N ARG A 80 -1.19 -5.88 -18.03
CA ARG A 80 -0.98 -6.52 -16.71
C ARG A 80 -0.26 -5.57 -15.76
N ALA A 81 0.76 -4.86 -16.25
CA ALA A 81 1.51 -3.93 -15.43
C ALA A 81 0.65 -2.78 -14.92
N LYS A 82 -0.13 -2.13 -15.80
CA LYS A 82 -1.09 -1.09 -15.39
C LYS A 82 -2.11 -1.62 -14.41
N LEU A 83 -2.62 -2.85 -14.60
CA LEU A 83 -3.57 -3.46 -13.68
C LEU A 83 -2.97 -3.61 -12.27
N ILE A 84 -1.75 -4.14 -12.15
CA ILE A 84 -1.05 -4.30 -10.86
C ILE A 84 -0.84 -2.94 -10.19
N LEU A 85 -0.47 -1.91 -10.95
CA LEU A 85 -0.30 -0.56 -10.39
C LEU A 85 -1.64 0.04 -9.93
N ARG A 86 -2.73 -0.19 -10.68
CA ARG A 86 -4.09 0.25 -10.30
C ARG A 86 -4.57 -0.38 -9.01
N THR A 87 -4.34 -1.68 -8.80
CA THR A 87 -4.78 -2.36 -7.57
C THR A 87 -4.09 -1.79 -6.32
N LYS A 88 -2.96 -1.11 -6.49
CA LYS A 88 -2.21 -0.42 -5.43
C LYS A 88 -2.38 1.10 -5.43
N GLY A 89 -3.19 1.67 -6.32
CA GLY A 89 -3.42 3.11 -6.41
C GLY A 89 -2.25 3.93 -6.96
N VAL A 90 -1.24 3.29 -7.57
CA VAL A 90 0.00 3.93 -8.03
C VAL A 90 0.17 3.92 -9.55
N GLU A 91 -0.91 3.73 -10.31
CA GLU A 91 -0.86 3.83 -11.79
C GLU A 91 -0.35 5.20 -12.26
N HIS A 92 -0.62 6.25 -11.50
CA HIS A 92 -0.16 7.60 -11.83
C HIS A 92 1.38 7.69 -11.94
N CYS A 93 2.14 6.83 -11.22
CA CYS A 93 3.60 6.83 -11.24
C CYS A 93 4.23 6.48 -12.60
N VAL A 94 3.45 5.93 -13.54
CA VAL A 94 3.93 5.66 -14.91
C VAL A 94 3.36 6.64 -15.94
N GLN A 95 2.71 7.71 -15.48
CA GLN A 95 2.12 8.77 -16.30
C GLN A 95 2.98 10.03 -16.26
N GLU A 96 2.81 10.91 -17.25
CA GLU A 96 3.55 12.18 -17.33
C GLU A 96 3.15 13.18 -16.22
N THR A 97 2.03 12.94 -15.54
CA THR A 97 1.55 13.74 -14.41
C THR A 97 2.32 13.48 -13.11
N PHE A 98 3.19 12.46 -13.05
CA PHE A 98 4.00 12.15 -11.88
C PHE A 98 5.30 12.95 -11.89
N ILE A 99 5.20 14.19 -11.42
CA ILE A 99 6.27 15.19 -11.45
C ILE A 99 7.06 15.16 -10.13
N GLU A 100 8.39 15.20 -10.21
CA GLU A 100 9.27 15.31 -9.05
C GLU A 100 9.02 16.65 -8.32
N PRO A 101 8.73 16.64 -7.00
CA PRO A 101 8.60 17.87 -6.23
C PRO A 101 9.92 18.67 -6.22
N ALA A 102 9.83 20.00 -6.33
CA ALA A 102 11.01 20.86 -6.41
C ALA A 102 11.83 20.88 -5.12
N ASP A 103 11.15 20.86 -3.96
CA ASP A 103 11.82 20.82 -2.65
C ASP A 103 12.15 19.38 -2.24
N ARG A 104 13.41 19.01 -2.41
CA ARG A 104 13.94 17.69 -2.05
C ARG A 104 14.00 17.40 -0.55
N THR A 105 13.74 18.39 0.30
CA THR A 105 13.70 18.22 1.76
C THR A 105 12.29 17.98 2.29
N SER A 106 11.28 18.25 1.46
CA SER A 106 9.87 18.10 1.81
C SER A 106 9.46 16.65 2.07
N VAL A 107 8.39 16.48 2.86
CA VAL A 107 7.73 15.18 3.07
C VAL A 107 7.20 14.64 1.73
N ASP A 108 6.64 15.52 0.89
CA ASP A 108 6.10 15.16 -0.42
C ASP A 108 7.17 14.57 -1.34
N TRP A 109 8.38 15.15 -1.38
CA TRP A 109 9.49 14.59 -2.13
C TRP A 109 9.91 13.22 -1.60
N ARG A 110 9.95 13.04 -0.27
CA ARG A 110 10.31 11.74 0.33
C ARG A 110 9.30 10.65 -0.04
N VAL A 111 8.01 10.95 0.02
CA VAL A 111 6.94 10.05 -0.40
C VAL A 111 7.07 9.76 -1.89
N TRP A 112 7.19 10.79 -2.73
CA TRP A 112 7.36 10.66 -4.18
C TRP A 112 8.57 9.79 -4.54
N ASN A 113 9.72 10.07 -3.96
CA ASN A 113 10.97 9.37 -4.25
C ASN A 113 10.90 7.90 -3.83
N THR A 114 10.23 7.62 -2.70
CA THR A 114 10.01 6.25 -2.22
C THR A 114 9.09 5.49 -3.17
N THR A 115 7.94 6.06 -3.53
CA THR A 115 6.99 5.45 -4.48
C THR A 115 7.64 5.25 -5.86
N ASN A 116 8.37 6.25 -6.37
CA ASN A 116 9.11 6.15 -7.62
C ASN A 116 10.10 4.98 -7.58
N SER A 117 10.90 4.89 -6.52
CA SER A 117 11.92 3.84 -6.37
C SER A 117 11.31 2.44 -6.34
N VAL A 118 10.19 2.25 -5.62
CA VAL A 118 9.48 0.97 -5.59
C VAL A 118 8.97 0.59 -6.98
N VAL A 119 8.30 1.52 -7.68
CA VAL A 119 7.75 1.25 -9.01
C VAL A 119 8.87 1.02 -10.03
N ALA A 120 9.96 1.78 -9.97
CA ALA A 120 11.12 1.60 -10.85
C ALA A 120 11.76 0.23 -10.64
N ALA A 121 12.07 -0.16 -9.40
CA ALA A 121 12.62 -1.47 -9.10
C ALA A 121 11.68 -2.60 -9.54
N TRP A 122 10.37 -2.45 -9.32
CA TRP A 122 9.38 -3.42 -9.79
C TRP A 122 9.33 -3.52 -11.32
N LEU A 123 9.39 -2.38 -12.04
CA LEU A 123 9.45 -2.36 -13.50
C LEU A 123 10.69 -3.09 -14.02
N MET A 124 11.87 -2.83 -13.44
CA MET A 124 13.12 -3.53 -13.78
C MET A 124 13.04 -5.03 -13.54
N ASN A 125 12.31 -5.43 -12.50
CA ASN A 125 12.00 -6.83 -12.24
C ASN A 125 10.87 -7.38 -13.11
N SER A 126 10.18 -6.58 -13.92
CA SER A 126 9.06 -7.03 -14.78
C SER A 126 9.44 -7.19 -16.25
N ILE A 127 10.71 -6.97 -16.59
CA ILE A 127 11.24 -7.02 -17.96
C ILE A 127 12.34 -8.09 -18.07
N SER A 128 12.67 -8.50 -19.29
CA SER A 128 13.76 -9.44 -19.53
C SER A 128 15.13 -8.82 -19.19
N PRO A 129 16.13 -9.64 -18.82
CA PRO A 129 17.46 -9.11 -18.45
C PRO A 129 18.14 -8.31 -19.57
N SER A 130 17.90 -8.66 -20.84
CA SER A 130 18.45 -7.93 -21.99
C SER A 130 17.88 -6.52 -22.09
N ILE A 131 16.57 -6.35 -21.87
CA ILE A 131 15.92 -5.04 -21.87
C ILE A 131 16.33 -4.25 -20.63
N SER A 132 16.39 -4.90 -19.46
CA SER A 132 16.78 -4.27 -18.20
C SER A 132 18.15 -3.60 -18.29
N ARG A 133 19.15 -4.29 -18.84
CA ARG A 133 20.50 -3.74 -19.05
C ARG A 133 20.51 -2.48 -19.92
N MET A 134 19.63 -2.39 -20.91
CA MET A 134 19.56 -1.25 -21.81
C MET A 134 19.02 0.02 -21.15
N ILE A 135 18.26 -0.12 -20.06
CA ILE A 135 17.62 0.99 -19.35
C ILE A 135 18.10 1.12 -17.90
N GLU A 136 19.19 0.45 -17.52
CA GLU A 136 19.69 0.36 -16.14
C GLU A 136 20.06 1.70 -15.50
N ALA A 137 20.42 2.69 -16.31
CA ALA A 137 20.74 4.03 -15.85
C ALA A 137 19.50 4.90 -15.54
N ILE A 138 18.28 4.45 -15.86
CA ILE A 138 17.06 5.23 -15.68
C ILE A 138 16.47 4.95 -14.29
N ALA A 139 16.48 5.95 -13.41
CA ALA A 139 15.91 5.83 -12.05
C ALA A 139 14.43 6.21 -11.95
N SER A 140 13.90 6.93 -12.95
CA SER A 140 12.54 7.45 -12.94
C SER A 140 11.57 6.42 -13.55
N ALA A 141 10.59 5.96 -12.76
CA ALA A 141 9.54 5.05 -13.19
C ALA A 141 8.76 5.53 -14.43
N PRO A 142 8.29 6.80 -14.52
CA PRO A 142 7.60 7.26 -15.73
C PRO A 142 8.54 7.30 -16.94
N THR A 143 9.82 7.60 -16.75
CA THR A 143 10.82 7.55 -17.83
C THR A 143 11.08 6.13 -18.30
N ILE A 144 11.22 5.15 -17.38
CA ILE A 144 11.31 3.72 -17.73
C ILE A 144 10.10 3.31 -18.57
N TRP A 145 8.90 3.61 -18.08
CA TRP A 145 7.65 3.26 -18.74
C TRP A 145 7.58 3.83 -20.17
N LYS A 146 7.87 5.12 -20.32
CA LYS A 146 7.87 5.82 -21.61
C LYS A 146 8.89 5.24 -22.57
N THR A 147 10.10 4.96 -22.11
CA THR A 147 11.15 4.32 -22.92
C THR A 147 10.68 2.95 -23.43
N LEU A 148 10.18 2.08 -22.55
CA LEU A 148 9.65 0.78 -22.95
C LEU A 148 8.48 0.90 -23.95
N SER A 149 7.60 1.88 -23.76
CA SER A 149 6.50 2.16 -24.67
C SER A 149 6.98 2.57 -26.06
N ASN A 150 7.93 3.50 -26.14
CA ASN A 150 8.49 3.97 -27.40
C ASN A 150 9.18 2.85 -28.17
N MET A 151 9.87 1.95 -27.46
CA MET A 151 10.61 0.86 -28.10
C MET A 151 9.72 -0.29 -28.58
N TYR A 152 8.69 -0.64 -27.80
CA TYR A 152 8.00 -1.93 -27.98
C TYR A 152 6.51 -1.83 -28.25
N SER A 153 5.86 -0.67 -28.12
CA SER A 153 4.42 -0.55 -28.37
C SER A 153 4.03 -0.78 -29.83
N GLY A 154 4.96 -0.56 -30.76
CA GLY A 154 4.66 -0.54 -32.19
C GLY A 154 3.81 0.67 -32.62
N ALA A 155 3.51 1.60 -31.70
CA ALA A 155 2.79 2.82 -32.03
C ALA A 155 3.60 3.65 -33.03
N GLY A 156 3.01 3.93 -34.20
CA GLY A 156 3.69 4.63 -35.31
C GLY A 156 4.63 3.76 -36.14
N ASN A 157 4.75 2.44 -35.88
CA ASN A 157 5.55 1.55 -36.70
C ASN A 157 4.80 1.15 -37.98
N VAL A 158 5.10 1.87 -39.08
CA VAL A 158 4.48 1.67 -40.40
C VAL A 158 4.74 0.26 -40.93
N MET A 159 5.93 -0.32 -40.73
CA MET A 159 6.24 -1.67 -41.22
C MET A 159 5.38 -2.73 -40.52
N MET A 160 5.24 -2.65 -39.19
CA MET A 160 4.33 -3.55 -38.45
C MET A 160 2.88 -3.41 -38.89
N MET A 161 2.44 -2.18 -39.20
CA MET A 161 1.09 -1.94 -39.72
C MET A 161 0.88 -2.62 -41.08
N VAL A 162 1.84 -2.50 -42.00
CA VAL A 162 1.79 -3.15 -43.31
C VAL A 162 1.84 -4.67 -43.19
N GLU A 163 2.68 -5.23 -42.31
CA GLU A 163 2.71 -6.67 -42.07
C GLU A 163 1.37 -7.20 -41.53
N VAL A 164 0.74 -6.47 -40.61
CA VAL A 164 -0.59 -6.83 -40.08
C VAL A 164 -1.63 -6.75 -41.20
N GLN A 165 -1.61 -5.70 -42.02
CA GLN A 165 -2.51 -5.56 -43.17
C GLN A 165 -2.30 -6.69 -44.20
N SER A 166 -1.07 -7.07 -44.50
CA SER A 166 -0.75 -8.18 -45.40
C SER A 166 -1.32 -9.50 -44.87
N LYS A 167 -1.06 -9.81 -43.58
CA LYS A 167 -1.60 -11.00 -42.93
C LYS A 167 -3.13 -11.02 -42.95
N VAL A 168 -3.79 -9.89 -42.72
CA VAL A 168 -5.25 -9.77 -42.84
C VAL A 168 -5.71 -10.02 -44.27
N GLY A 169 -5.01 -9.49 -45.28
CA GLY A 169 -5.32 -9.72 -46.69
C GLY A 169 -5.10 -11.18 -47.15
N GLU A 170 -4.13 -11.88 -46.55
CA GLU A 170 -3.86 -13.29 -46.78
C GLU A 170 -4.88 -14.22 -46.10
N LEU A 171 -5.49 -13.77 -45.00
CA LEU A 171 -6.55 -14.49 -44.30
C LEU A 171 -7.86 -14.45 -45.10
N LYS A 172 -8.05 -15.45 -45.96
CA LYS A 172 -9.35 -15.73 -46.58
C LYS A 172 -10.17 -16.68 -45.71
N GLN A 173 -11.46 -16.40 -45.57
CA GLN A 173 -12.41 -17.22 -44.79
C GLN A 173 -12.42 -18.69 -45.25
N GLY A 174 -12.21 -18.95 -46.54
CA GLY A 174 -12.16 -20.30 -47.11
C GLY A 174 -13.47 -21.05 -46.82
N GLU A 175 -13.37 -22.34 -46.47
CA GLU A 175 -14.50 -23.19 -46.07
C GLU A 175 -14.80 -23.14 -44.56
N LYS A 176 -14.21 -22.20 -43.82
CA LYS A 176 -14.44 -22.11 -42.36
C LYS A 176 -15.87 -21.61 -42.10
N THR A 177 -16.66 -22.44 -41.43
CA THR A 177 -18.00 -22.09 -40.96
C THR A 177 -17.92 -21.03 -39.87
N VAL A 178 -18.79 -20.02 -39.96
CA VAL A 178 -18.98 -19.03 -38.88
C VAL A 178 -19.82 -19.73 -37.81
N GLN A 179 -19.29 -19.84 -36.59
CA GLN A 179 -20.07 -20.33 -35.46
C GLN A 179 -20.92 -19.17 -34.93
N GLU A 180 -22.22 -19.45 -34.75
CA GLU A 180 -23.25 -18.54 -34.24
C GLU A 180 -23.16 -18.36 -32.72
#